data_AF-A0A0K8PE11-F1
#
_entry.id   AF-A0A0K8PE11-F1
#
_cell.length_a   1.000
_cell.length_b   1.000
_cell.length_c   1.000
_cell.angle_alpha   90.00
_cell.angle_beta   90.00
_cell.angle_gamma   90.00
#
_symmetry.space_group_name_H-M   'P 1'
#
loop_
_entity.id
_entity.type
_entity.pdbx_description
1 polymer ?
#
loop_
_entity_poly.entity_id
_entity_poly.type
_entity_poly.pdbx_seq_one_letter_code
_entity_poly.pdbx_strand_id
1 'polypeptide(L)'
;MAHRDELLETLGERLRTAGADSSVRLLPAAGVPAGPPVNTLDEAFAFADRLGLPGIVAVPAPAGGAESRQVACPVTLSGSPARCRLPPAAPGKHKGASRLAPGA
;
A
#
# COMPACT_ATOMS: atom_id res chain seq x y z
N MET A 1 -4.44 4.71 -31.61
CA MET A 1 -5.63 5.06 -30.80
C MET A 1 -6.22 6.35 -31.37
N ALA A 2 -7.37 6.29 -32.05
CA ALA A 2 -7.91 7.45 -32.80
C ALA A 2 -9.03 8.20 -32.05
N HIS A 3 -9.77 7.54 -31.16
CA HIS A 3 -10.97 8.09 -30.51
C HIS A 3 -10.85 8.18 -28.98
N ARG A 4 -9.62 8.25 -28.46
CA ARG A 4 -9.38 8.23 -27.01
C ARG A 4 -10.06 9.42 -26.32
N ASP A 5 -9.93 10.61 -26.90
CA ASP A 5 -10.37 11.85 -26.25
C ASP A 5 -11.89 11.98 -26.28
N GLU A 6 -12.53 11.65 -27.41
CA GLU A 6 -13.99 11.54 -27.54
C GLU A 6 -14.58 10.50 -26.56
N LEU A 7 -13.89 9.37 -26.38
CA LEU A 7 -14.28 8.35 -25.43
C LEU A 7 -14.16 8.84 -23.98
N LEU A 8 -13.07 9.54 -23.65
CA LEU A 8 -12.84 10.10 -22.32
C LEU A 8 -13.90 11.14 -21.94
N GLU A 9 -14.27 12.01 -22.88
CA GLU A 9 -15.32 13.00 -22.68
C GLU A 9 -16.66 12.32 -22.40
N THR A 10 -17.05 11.39 -23.27
CA THR A 10 -18.33 10.65 -23.15
C THR A 10 -18.42 9.84 -21.85
N LEU A 11 -17.35 9.12 -21.47
CA LEU A 11 -17.33 8.39 -20.20
C LEU A 11 -17.28 9.33 -19.00
N GLY A 12 -16.50 10.42 -19.09
CA GLY A 12 -16.34 11.38 -18.01
C GLY A 12 -17.66 12.05 -17.62
N GLU A 13 -18.50 12.39 -18.60
CA GLU A 13 -19.84 12.93 -18.33
C GLU A 13 -20.74 11.95 -17.58
N ARG A 14 -20.77 10.68 -17.98
CA ARG A 14 -21.59 9.65 -17.33
C ARG A 14 -21.06 9.26 -15.95
N LEU A 15 -19.74 9.13 -15.81
CA LEU A 15 -19.12 8.79 -14.53
C LEU A 15 -19.22 9.91 -13.50
N ARG A 16 -19.40 11.17 -13.93
CA ARG A 16 -19.60 12.31 -13.02
C ARG A 16 -20.99 12.30 -12.37
N THR A 17 -22.01 11.76 -13.06
CA THR A 17 -23.38 11.66 -12.54
C THR A 17 -23.59 10.41 -11.69
N ALA A 18 -22.77 9.38 -11.88
CA ALA A 18 -22.73 8.18 -11.05
C ALA A 18 -21.79 8.38 -9.85
N GLY A 19 -22.28 8.20 -8.62
CA GLY A 19 -21.40 8.23 -7.43
C GLY A 19 -20.39 7.09 -7.47
N ALA A 20 -19.20 7.28 -6.88
CA ALA A 20 -18.13 6.27 -6.88
C ALA A 20 -18.58 4.90 -6.36
N ASP A 21 -19.43 4.87 -5.33
CA ASP A 21 -20.01 3.64 -4.77
C ASP A 21 -20.93 2.90 -5.76
N SER A 22 -21.60 3.64 -6.66
CA SER A 22 -22.45 3.02 -7.68
C SER A 22 -21.59 2.35 -8.76
N SER A 23 -20.51 3.02 -9.19
CA SER A 23 -19.56 2.48 -10.16
C SER A 23 -18.84 1.24 -9.64
N VAL A 24 -18.47 1.20 -8.35
CA VAL A 24 -17.81 0.03 -7.75
C VAL A 24 -18.71 -1.20 -7.67
N ARG A 25 -20.04 -1.02 -7.67
CA ARG A 25 -20.99 -2.14 -7.73
C ARG A 25 -21.30 -2.55 -9.17
N LEU A 26 -21.53 -1.59 -10.06
CA LEU A 26 -22.05 -1.82 -11.40
C LEU A 26 -20.98 -2.34 -12.37
N LEU A 27 -19.78 -1.77 -12.34
CA LEU A 27 -18.72 -2.11 -13.30
C LEU A 27 -18.20 -3.54 -13.08
N PRO A 28 -17.88 -4.01 -11.85
CA PRO A 28 -17.45 -5.38 -11.64
C PRO A 28 -18.54 -6.40 -11.98
N ALA A 29 -19.82 -6.06 -11.73
CA ALA A 29 -20.95 -6.90 -12.15
C ALA A 29 -21.05 -7.04 -13.68
N ALA A 30 -20.58 -6.05 -14.43
CA ALA A 30 -20.46 -6.10 -15.88
C ALA A 30 -19.12 -6.70 -16.38
N GLY A 31 -18.28 -7.24 -15.49
CA GLY A 31 -16.96 -7.79 -15.84
C GLY A 31 -15.88 -6.72 -16.08
N VAL A 32 -16.16 -5.46 -15.79
CA VAL A 32 -15.19 -4.36 -15.88
C VAL A 32 -14.53 -4.17 -14.51
N PRO A 33 -13.20 -4.39 -14.38
CA PRO A 33 -12.52 -4.20 -13.11
C PRO A 33 -12.60 -2.74 -12.66
N ALA A 34 -13.32 -2.48 -11.57
CA ALA A 34 -13.35 -1.20 -10.89
C ALA A 34 -13.14 -1.44 -9.41
N GLY A 35 -12.06 -0.88 -8.87
CA GLY A 35 -11.78 -0.93 -7.44
C GLY A 35 -12.58 0.13 -6.68
N PRO A 36 -12.73 -0.02 -5.36
CA PRO A 36 -13.28 1.05 -4.53
C PRO A 36 -12.48 2.33 -4.73
N PRO A 37 -13.14 3.51 -4.62
CA PRO A 37 -12.44 4.78 -4.72
C PRO A 37 -11.41 4.84 -3.61
N VAL A 38 -10.13 4.82 -3.99
CA VAL A 38 -8.99 5.01 -3.10
C VAL A 38 -8.15 6.10 -3.73
N ASN A 39 -8.38 7.33 -3.27
CA ASN A 39 -7.69 8.53 -3.71
C ASN A 39 -6.84 9.14 -2.59
N THR A 40 -6.99 8.65 -1.35
CA THR A 40 -6.20 9.09 -0.20
C THR A 40 -5.47 7.92 0.47
N LEU A 41 -4.45 8.24 1.26
CA LEU A 41 -3.69 7.23 2.02
C LEU A 41 -4.56 6.59 3.11
N ASP A 42 -5.40 7.37 3.79
CA ASP A 42 -6.36 6.88 4.78
C ASP A 42 -7.38 5.92 4.17
N GLU A 43 -7.93 6.24 2.99
CA GLU A 43 -8.81 5.34 2.25
C GLU A 43 -8.08 4.03 1.88
N ALA A 44 -6.82 4.12 1.49
CA ALA A 44 -6.01 2.95 1.12
C ALA A 44 -5.78 2.02 2.31
N PHE A 45 -5.41 2.55 3.48
CA PHE A 45 -5.20 1.75 4.68
C PHE A 45 -6.51 1.22 5.27
N ALA A 46 -7.59 2.01 5.24
CA ALA A 46 -8.91 1.53 5.63
C ALA A 46 -9.40 0.42 4.69
N PHE A 47 -9.10 0.49 3.39
CA PHE A 47 -9.43 -0.57 2.46
C PHE A 47 -8.59 -1.83 2.68
N ALA A 48 -7.29 -1.68 2.95
CA ALA A 48 -6.43 -2.81 3.33
C ALA A 48 -6.99 -3.54 4.57
N ASP A 49 -7.43 -2.80 5.59
CA ASP A 49 -8.07 -3.36 6.79
C ASP A 49 -9.36 -4.12 6.46
N ARG A 50 -10.23 -3.57 5.60
CA ARG A 50 -11.44 -4.28 5.11
C ARG A 50 -11.12 -5.59 4.37
N LEU A 51 -9.95 -5.67 3.72
CA LEU A 51 -9.47 -6.88 3.05
C LEU A 51 -8.74 -7.86 3.99
N GLY A 52 -8.56 -7.51 5.27
CA GLY A 52 -7.75 -8.30 6.21
C GLY A 52 -6.24 -8.25 5.93
N LEU A 53 -5.79 -7.24 5.18
CA LEU A 53 -4.39 -7.01 4.89
C LEU A 53 -3.76 -6.14 5.99
N PRO A 54 -2.52 -6.43 6.43
CA PRO A 54 -1.92 -5.77 7.58
C PRO A 54 -1.77 -4.26 7.41
N GLY A 55 -1.52 -3.75 6.19
CA GLY A 55 -1.44 -2.32 5.84
C GLY A 55 -0.31 -1.55 6.56
N ILE A 56 -0.43 -1.40 7.87
CA ILE A 56 0.52 -0.76 8.79
C ILE A 56 0.88 -1.73 9.92
N VAL A 57 2.16 -1.84 10.22
CA VAL A 57 2.68 -2.62 11.36
C VAL A 57 3.24 -1.68 12.45
N ALA A 58 3.07 -2.08 13.71
CA ALA A 58 3.76 -1.47 14.83
C ALA A 58 5.13 -2.14 15.03
N VAL A 59 6.18 -1.34 15.08
CA VAL A 59 7.54 -1.78 15.36
C VAL A 59 7.91 -1.36 16.78
N PRO A 60 8.26 -2.30 17.66
CA PRO A 60 8.56 -1.99 19.05
C PRO A 60 9.78 -1.09 19.16
N ALA A 61 9.74 -0.18 20.12
CA ALA A 61 10.84 0.72 20.42
C ALA A 61 11.89 0.02 21.31
N PRO A 62 13.12 0.56 21.40
CA PRO A 62 14.04 0.22 22.49
C PRO A 62 13.42 0.65 23.84
N ALA A 63 13.89 0.06 24.95
CA ALA A 63 13.36 0.33 26.29
C ALA A 63 13.16 1.84 26.56
N GLY A 64 11.91 2.24 26.81
CA GLY A 64 11.51 3.62 27.11
C GLY A 64 11.12 4.48 25.90
N GLY A 65 11.20 3.97 24.67
CA GLY A 65 10.76 4.66 23.46
C GLY A 65 9.30 4.39 23.07
N ALA A 66 8.75 5.24 22.19
CA ALA A 66 7.42 5.02 21.59
C ALA A 66 7.51 4.07 20.38
N GLU A 67 6.50 3.20 20.22
CA GLU A 67 6.37 2.34 19.05
C GLU A 67 6.31 3.16 17.75
N SER A 68 6.94 2.64 16.69
CA SER A 68 6.93 3.27 15.37
C SER A 68 5.94 2.56 14.45
N ARG A 69 5.04 3.33 13.82
CA ARG A 69 4.14 2.81 12.78
C ARG A 69 4.84 2.82 11.43
N GLN A 70 4.87 1.68 10.75
CA GLN A 70 5.51 1.53 9.44
C GLN A 70 4.58 0.81 8.47
N VAL A 71 4.72 1.08 7.17
CA VAL A 71 3.99 0.33 6.14
C VAL A 71 4.42 -1.13 6.17
N ALA A 72 3.45 -2.05 6.12
CA ALA A 72 3.73 -3.48 6.11
C ALA A 72 4.53 -3.88 4.84
N CYS A 73 5.42 -4.87 4.95
CA CYS A 73 6.03 -5.46 3.77
C CYS A 73 4.94 -6.12 2.90
N PRO A 74 4.82 -5.80 1.60
CA PRO A 74 3.75 -6.34 0.76
C PRO A 74 3.97 -7.81 0.38
N VAL A 75 5.18 -8.34 0.58
CA VAL A 75 5.53 -9.72 0.24
C VAL A 75 5.30 -10.63 1.45
N THR A 76 4.47 -11.65 1.25
CA THR A 76 4.29 -12.74 2.22
C THR A 76 5.08 -13.96 1.78
N LEU A 77 5.92 -14.48 2.67
CA LEU A 77 6.71 -15.69 2.45
C LEU A 77 6.22 -16.75 3.43
N SER A 78 5.90 -17.94 2.92
CA SER A 78 5.34 -19.04 3.72
C SER A 78 6.34 -19.60 4.75
N GLY A 79 7.63 -19.70 4.39
CA GLY A 79 8.67 -20.22 5.27
C GLY A 79 9.37 -19.17 6.14
N SER A 80 9.51 -17.95 5.65
CA SER A 80 10.29 -16.89 6.30
C SER A 80 9.60 -15.52 6.20
N PRO A 81 8.54 -15.27 6.98
CA PRO A 81 7.77 -14.05 6.88
C PRO A 81 8.63 -12.79 6.99
N ALA A 82 8.56 -11.91 5.97
CA ALA A 82 9.27 -10.65 5.95
C ALA A 82 8.69 -9.70 7.02
N ARG A 83 9.44 -9.46 8.10
CA ARG A 83 9.03 -8.56 9.19
C ARG A 83 10.18 -7.66 9.63
N CYS A 84 9.92 -6.36 9.71
CA CYS A 84 10.78 -5.41 10.42
C CYS A 84 10.56 -5.58 11.92
N ARG A 85 11.53 -6.19 12.61
CA ARG A 85 11.45 -6.47 14.06
C ARG A 85 12.21 -5.45 14.90
N LEU A 86 13.05 -4.63 14.27
CA LEU A 86 13.92 -3.67 14.93
C LEU A 86 13.54 -2.26 14.50
N PRO A 87 13.52 -1.30 15.44
CA PRO A 87 13.34 0.11 15.09
C PRO A 87 14.54 0.60 14.26
N PRO A 88 14.39 1.71 13.52
CA PRO A 88 15.49 2.33 12.81
C PRO A 88 16.70 2.55 13.73
N ALA A 89 17.89 2.22 13.24
CA ALA A 89 19.12 2.43 13.98
C ALA A 89 19.38 3.93 14.18
N ALA A 90 19.92 4.29 15.35
CA ALA A 90 20.38 5.66 15.58
C ALA A 90 21.48 6.05 14.57
N PRO A 91 21.57 7.33 14.19
CA PRO A 91 22.62 7.80 13.29
C PRO A 91 24.00 7.36 13.77
N GLY A 92 24.76 6.64 12.92
CA GLY A 92 26.11 6.20 13.26
C GLY A 92 26.22 4.94 14.13
N LYS A 93 25.12 4.26 14.47
CA LYS A 93 25.13 3.03 15.30
C LYS A 93 26.02 1.91 14.74
N HIS A 94 26.23 1.87 13.41
CA HIS A 94 27.05 0.86 12.74
C HIS A 94 28.39 1.40 12.22
N LYS A 95 28.89 2.52 12.77
CA LYS A 95 30.26 2.98 12.50
C LYS A 95 31.25 1.86 12.89
N GLY A 96 32.16 1.50 11.99
CA GLY A 96 33.15 0.44 12.21
C GLY A 96 32.71 -0.98 11.82
N ALA A 97 31.46 -1.19 11.39
CA ALA A 97 31.08 -2.44 10.73
C ALA A 97 31.84 -2.55 9.40
N SER A 98 32.69 -3.56 9.26
CA SER A 98 33.42 -3.80 8.02
C SER A 98 32.45 -4.09 6.89
N ARG A 99 32.55 -3.34 5.80
CA ARG A 99 31.95 -3.76 4.53
C ARG A 99 32.64 -5.07 4.16
N LEU A 100 31.91 -6.18 4.06
CA LEU A 100 32.53 -7.41 3.54
C LEU A 100 33.15 -7.08 2.17
N ALA A 101 34.44 -7.36 2.03
CA ALA A 101 35.11 -7.25 0.75
C ALA A 101 34.46 -8.25 -0.23
N PRO A 102 34.19 -7.87 -1.48
CA PRO A 102 33.66 -8.81 -2.45
C PRO A 102 34.72 -9.87 -2.80
N GLY A 103 34.43 -11.12 -2.49
CA GLY A 103 35.19 -12.30 -2.94
C GLY A 103 36.15 -12.90 -1.91
N ALA A 104 35.70 -13.97 -1.28
CA ALA A 104 36.54 -15.06 -0.77
C ALA A 104 35.84 -16.38 -1.12
#